data_AF-A0A2N1KJ43-F1
#
_entry.id   AF-A0A2N1KJ43-F1
#
_cell.length_a   1.000
_cell.length_b   1.000
_cell.length_c   1.000
_cell.angle_alpha   90.00
_cell.angle_beta   90.00
_cell.angle_gamma   90.00
#
_symmetry.space_group_name_H-M   'P 1'
#
loop_
_entity.id
_entity.type
_entity.pdbx_description
1 polymer ?
#
loop_
_entity_poly.entity_id
_entity_poly.type
_entity_poly.pdbx_seq_one_letter_code
_entity_poly.pdbx_strand_id
1 'polypeptide(L)' 'MKASNELKSSFKEIKKGLGDDWKKKILSTYPSMTPLEAYSVIDRLNRLALGRVAPTPSELEKFKSISP' A
#
# COMPACT_ATOMS: atom_id res chain seq x y z
N MET A 1 12.26 7.22 15.49
CA MET A 1 11.89 7.90 14.22
C MET A 1 12.60 7.36 12.96
N LYS A 2 13.70 6.59 13.05
CA LYS A 2 14.40 6.04 11.86
C LYS A 2 13.58 4.99 11.08
N ALA A 3 12.94 4.04 11.77
CA ALA A 3 12.18 2.95 11.15
C ALA A 3 11.03 3.43 10.23
N SER A 4 10.31 4.51 10.58
CA SER A 4 9.23 5.02 9.73
C SER A 4 9.72 5.58 8.39
N ASN A 5 10.96 6.10 8.32
CA ASN A 5 11.52 6.59 7.07
C ASN A 5 11.91 5.43 6.14
N GLU A 6 12.46 4.34 6.70
CA GLU A 6 12.80 3.13 5.95
C GLU A 6 11.55 2.45 5.37
N LEU A 7 10.48 2.36 6.15
CA LEU A 7 9.19 1.82 5.72
C LEU A 7 8.58 2.66 4.58
N LYS A 8 8.63 3.99 4.69
CA LYS A 8 8.18 4.90 3.62
C LYS A 8 9.04 4.78 2.36
N SER A 9 10.35 4.60 2.50
CA SER A 9 11.26 4.40 1.36
C SER A 9 10.93 3.08 0.63
N SER A 10 10.79 1.99 1.38
CA SER A 10 10.42 0.68 0.83
C SER A 10 9.10 0.74 0.06
N PHE A 11 8.10 1.45 0.59
CA PHE A 11 6.83 1.63 -0.11
C PHE A 11 6.96 2.45 -1.39
N LYS A 12 7.83 3.46 -1.44
CA LYS A 12 8.08 4.22 -2.68
C LYS A 12 8.64 3.31 -3.78
N GLU A 13 9.54 2.39 -3.43
CA GLU A 13 10.12 1.43 -4.39
C GLU A 13 9.05 0.44 -4.89
N ILE A 14 8.25 -0.13 -3.99
CA ILE A 14 7.15 -1.03 -4.37
C ILE A 14 6.13 -0.30 -5.25
N LYS A 15 5.74 0.92 -4.86
CA LYS A 15 4.83 1.77 -5.66
C LYS A 15 5.38 2.00 -7.06
N LYS A 16 6.69 2.26 -7.19
CA LYS A 16 7.35 2.43 -8.49
C LYS A 16 7.32 1.15 -9.31
N GLY A 17 7.57 -0.02 -8.71
CA GLY A 17 7.48 -1.32 -9.38
C GLY A 17 6.06 -1.68 -9.83
N LEU A 18 5.05 -1.31 -9.05
CA LEU A 18 3.64 -1.55 -9.37
C LEU A 18 3.08 -0.61 -10.45
N GLY A 19 3.69 0.55 -10.68
CA GLY A 19 3.26 1.54 -11.68
C GLY A 19 2.04 2.36 -11.27
N ASP A 20 1.45 3.11 -12.20
CA ASP A 20 0.35 4.06 -11.91
C ASP A 20 -0.93 3.36 -11.40
N ASP A 21 -1.18 2.12 -11.82
CA ASP A 21 -2.32 1.30 -11.39
C ASP A 21 -2.09 0.56 -10.05
N TRP A 22 -1.03 0.89 -9.30
CA TRP A 22 -0.68 0.20 -8.05
C TRP A 22 -1.85 0.06 -7.05
N LYS A 23 -2.72 1.08 -6.93
CA LYS A 23 -3.90 1.00 -6.05
C LYS A 23 -4.86 -0.08 -6.51
N LYS A 24 -5.14 -0.16 -7.82
CA LYS A 24 -6.04 -1.18 -8.38
C LYS A 24 -5.45 -2.58 -8.17
N LYS A 25 -4.14 -2.74 -8.39
CA LYS A 25 -3.42 -4.00 -8.15
C LYS A 25 -3.46 -4.44 -6.68
N ILE A 26 -3.32 -3.49 -5.74
CA ILE A 26 -3.47 -3.80 -4.32
C ILE A 26 -4.91 -4.19 -4.01
N LEU A 27 -5.90 -3.43 -4.46
CA LEU A 27 -7.31 -3.69 -4.22
C LEU A 27 -7.76 -5.05 -4.80
N SER A 28 -7.23 -5.47 -5.95
CA SER A 28 -7.55 -6.78 -6.52
C SER A 28 -7.10 -7.97 -5.65
N THR A 29 -6.21 -7.76 -4.68
CA THR A 29 -5.82 -8.81 -3.71
C THR A 29 -6.79 -8.98 -2.54
N TYR A 30 -7.93 -8.28 -2.57
CA TYR A 30 -8.96 -8.36 -1.55
C TYR A 30 -10.33 -8.64 -2.21
N PRO A 31 -10.56 -9.88 -2.68
CA PRO A 31 -11.71 -10.22 -3.53
C PRO A 31 -13.08 -10.19 -2.81
N SER A 32 -13.11 -10.17 -1.47
CA SER A 32 -14.35 -10.32 -0.69
C SER A 32 -14.51 -9.25 0.39
N MET A 33 -14.13 -8.00 0.10
CA MET A 33 -14.37 -6.89 1.01
C MET A 33 -15.78 -6.32 0.88
N THR A 34 -16.41 -6.01 2.01
CA THR A 34 -17.61 -5.17 2.02
C THR A 34 -17.28 -3.75 1.52
N PRO A 35 -18.28 -2.97 1.06
CA PRO A 35 -18.03 -1.60 0.62
C PRO A 35 -17.33 -0.73 1.66
N LEU A 36 -17.69 -0.87 2.95
CA LEU A 36 -17.09 -0.10 4.04
C LEU A 36 -15.60 -0.42 4.25
N GLU A 37 -15.22 -1.68 4.15
CA GLU A 37 -13.83 -2.11 4.23
C GLU A 37 -13.04 -1.61 3.01
N ALA A 38 -13.64 -1.69 1.81
CA ALA A 38 -13.04 -1.19 0.59
C ALA A 38 -12.73 0.32 0.69
N TYR A 39 -13.66 1.12 1.21
CA TYR A 39 -13.44 2.55 1.48
C TYR A 39 -12.28 2.77 2.46
N SER A 40 -12.21 1.98 3.53
CA SER A 40 -11.15 2.09 4.54
C SER A 40 -9.77 1.78 3.96
N VAL A 41 -9.67 0.75 3.12
CA VAL A 41 -8.43 0.41 2.41
C VAL A 41 -8.05 1.49 1.40
N ILE A 42 -9.01 2.03 0.64
CA ILE A 42 -8.75 3.13 -0.30
C ILE A 42 -8.22 4.37 0.43
N ASP A 43 -8.84 4.78 1.54
CA ASP A 43 -8.36 5.90 2.37
C ASP A 43 -6.94 5.63 2.89
N ARG A 44 -6.69 4.42 3.38
CA ARG A 44 -5.36 3.99 3.84
C ARG A 44 -4.30 4.13 2.74
N LEU A 45 -4.58 3.64 1.54
CA LEU A 45 -3.68 3.74 0.38
C LEU A 45 -3.45 5.20 -0.04
N ASN A 46 -4.48 6.05 0.01
CA ASN A 46 -4.35 7.48 -0.27
C ASN A 46 -3.42 8.18 0.72
N ARG A 47 -3.54 7.89 2.03
CA ARG A 47 -2.66 8.47 3.06
C ARG A 47 -1.21 8.00 2.91
N LEU A 48 -1.00 6.73 2.54
CA LEU A 48 0.33 6.19 2.24
C LEU A 48 0.96 6.90 1.04
N ALA A 49 0.19 7.13 -0.02
CA ALA A 49 0.64 7.82 -1.22
C ALA A 49 1.07 9.26 -0.95
N LEU A 50 0.39 9.95 -0.03
CA LEU A 50 0.71 11.30 0.43
C LEU A 50 1.82 11.33 1.50
N GLY A 51 2.35 10.17 1.92
CA GLY A 51 3.37 10.08 2.96
C GLY A 51 2.89 10.50 4.36
N ARG A 52 1.58 10.68 4.55
CA ARG A 52 0.95 11.09 5.82
C ARG A 52 1.03 9.99 6.88
N VAL A 53 1.11 8.74 6.44
CA VAL A 53 1.26 7.56 7.29
C VAL A 53 2.39 6.68 6.76
N ALA A 54 3.03 5.92 7.65
CA ALA A 54 3.97 4.87 7.25
C ALA A 54 3.21 3.54 7.04
N PRO A 55 3.62 2.71 6.07
CA PRO A 55 3.12 1.35 5.94
C PRO A 55 3.64 0.50 7.12
N THR A 56 2.89 -0.54 7.47
CA THR A 56 3.35 -1.57 8.40
C THR A 56 4.25 -2.59 7.67
N PRO A 57 5.08 -3.36 8.40
CA PRO A 57 5.86 -4.46 7.80
C PRO A 57 4.98 -5.44 7.01
N SER A 58 3.83 -5.85 7.56
CA SER A 58 2.91 -6.78 6.90
C SER A 58 2.24 -6.18 5.64
N GLU A 59 1.93 -4.88 5.65
CA GLU A 59 1.48 -4.18 4.44
C GLU A 59 2.56 -4.22 3.36
N LEU A 60 3.84 -3.98 3.72
CA LEU A 60 4.95 -4.04 2.76
C LEU A 60 5.14 -5.44 2.18
N GLU A 61 5.10 -6.48 3.02
CA GLU A 61 5.19 -7.87 2.56
C GLU A 61 4.08 -8.20 1.57
N LYS A 62 2.84 -7.81 1.89
CA LYS A 62 1.70 -7.99 0.98
C LYS A 62 1.85 -7.18 -0.30
N PHE A 63 2.37 -5.95 -0.25
CA PHE A 63 2.54 -5.15 -1.47
C PHE A 63 3.69 -5.68 -2.35
N LYS A 64 4.75 -6.23 -1.74
CA LYS A 64 5.85 -6.87 -2.46
C LYS A 64 5.41 -8.10 -3.23
N SER A 65 4.52 -8.93 -2.67
CA SER A 65 4.02 -10.12 -3.37
C SER A 65 3.15 -9.83 -4.60
N ILE A 66 2.76 -8.57 -4.80
CA ILE A 66 1.98 -8.10 -5.96
C ILE A 66 2.90 -7.57 -7.06
N SER A 67 4.11 -7.14 -6.70
CA SER A 67 5.10 -6.71 -7.68
C SER A 67 5.62 -7.96 -8.43
N PRO A 68 5.63 -7.95 -9.77
CA PRO A 68 6.24 -9.03 -10.55
C PRO A 68 7.74 -9.15 -10.29
#